data_AF-A0A947EN63-F1
#
_entry.id   AF-A0A947EN63-F1
#
_cell.length_a   1.000
_cell.length_b   1.000
_cell.length_c   1.000
_cell.angle_alpha   90.00
_cell.angle_beta   90.00
_cell.angle_gamma   90.00
#
_symmetry.space_group_name_H-M   'P 1'
#
loop_
_entity.id
_entity.type
_entity.pdbx_description
1 polymer ?
#
loop_
_entity_poly.entity_id
_entity_poly.type
_entity_poly.pdbx_seq_one_letter_code
_entity_poly.pdbx_strand_id
1 'polypeptide(L)'
;MKRFLVILIIVISANSCKETNTETKSEKTLTEAEKIANAHGYENWNQVKTFAFTFGGNYDEPNSGRSWVWNPKTNDVTLTREGETSSYNRNSMDSIAIRSDRAFINDKFWALIPFQLVWDEGT
;
A
#
# COMPACT_ATOMS: atom_id res chain seq x y z
N MET A 1 29.33 -23.15 56.72
CA MET A 1 29.83 -23.22 55.33
C MET A 1 28.92 -24.01 54.40
N LYS A 2 28.53 -25.26 54.72
CA LYS A 2 27.62 -26.07 53.87
C LYS A 2 26.23 -25.45 53.63
N ARG A 3 25.63 -24.80 54.63
CA ARG A 3 24.32 -24.12 54.50
C ARG A 3 24.35 -22.87 53.60
N PHE A 4 25.49 -22.16 53.58
CA PHE A 4 25.72 -21.04 52.66
C PHE A 4 25.93 -21.52 51.21
N LEU A 5 26.57 -22.68 51.03
CA LEU A 5 26.76 -23.29 49.71
C LEU A 5 25.43 -23.70 49.07
N VAL A 6 24.47 -24.20 49.86
CA VAL A 6 23.13 -24.58 49.40
C VAL A 6 22.30 -23.37 48.98
N ILE A 7 22.40 -22.25 49.71
CA ILE A 7 21.69 -21.01 49.36
C ILE A 7 22.25 -20.42 48.06
N LEU A 8 23.56 -20.51 47.82
CA LEU A 8 24.18 -20.01 46.59
C LEU A 8 23.73 -20.80 45.35
N ILE A 9 23.52 -22.12 45.47
CA ILE A 9 23.06 -22.98 44.37
C ILE A 9 21.60 -22.70 43.99
N ILE A 10 20.75 -22.34 44.96
CA ILE A 10 19.33 -22.02 44.73
C ILE A 10 19.15 -20.66 44.02
N VAL A 11 20.06 -19.71 44.25
CA VAL A 11 20.00 -18.37 43.60
C VAL A 11 20.47 -18.45 42.13
N ILE A 12 21.34 -19.40 41.79
CA ILE A 12 21.84 -19.60 40.43
C ILE A 12 20.79 -20.28 39.53
N SER A 13 19.95 -21.17 40.07
CA SER A 13 18.91 -21.85 39.30
C SER A 13 17.70 -20.98 38.96
N ALA A 14 17.45 -19.88 39.68
CA ALA A 14 16.31 -18.99 39.44
C ALA A 14 16.47 -18.05 38.23
N ASN A 15 17.66 -17.94 37.63
CA ASN A 15 17.93 -17.06 36.48
C ASN A 15 17.97 -17.81 35.13
N SER A 16 17.76 -19.14 35.12
CA SER A 16 17.95 -19.98 33.93
C SER A 16 16.68 -20.27 33.10
N CYS A 17 15.58 -19.57 33.36
CA CYS A 17 14.41 -19.58 32.47
C CYS A 17 13.88 -18.17 32.30
N LYS A 18 14.61 -17.38 31.50
CA LYS A 18 13.97 -16.34 30.70
C LYS A 18 13.73 -16.98 29.35
N GLU A 19 12.56 -17.60 29.15
CA GLU A 19 12.08 -17.88 27.80
C GLU A 19 12.00 -16.52 27.10
N THR A 20 13.04 -16.20 26.35
CA THR A 20 12.90 -15.27 25.25
C THR A 20 11.91 -15.95 24.33
N ASN A 21 10.66 -15.49 24.36
CA ASN A 21 9.78 -15.56 23.21
C ASN A 21 10.51 -14.81 22.08
N THR A 22 11.50 -15.46 21.47
CA THR A 22 11.74 -15.31 20.06
C THR A 22 10.43 -15.72 19.45
N GLU A 23 9.56 -14.72 19.21
CA GLU A 23 8.65 -14.77 18.09
C GLU A 23 9.54 -15.13 16.91
N THR A 24 9.64 -16.43 16.63
CA THR A 24 10.10 -16.91 15.35
C THR A 24 9.15 -16.23 14.39
N LYS A 25 9.61 -15.15 13.77
CA LYS A 25 8.92 -14.46 12.70
C LYS A 25 8.80 -15.55 11.63
N SER A 26 7.72 -16.32 11.71
CA SER A 26 7.35 -17.31 10.72
C SER A 26 7.45 -16.55 9.42
N GLU A 27 8.40 -16.93 8.59
CA GLU A 27 8.62 -16.32 7.30
C GLU A 27 7.33 -16.58 6.53
N LYS A 28 6.42 -15.59 6.58
CA LYS A 28 5.08 -15.74 6.08
C LYS A 28 5.24 -15.88 4.58
N THR A 29 5.07 -17.10 4.06
CA THR A 29 5.21 -17.37 2.63
C THR A 29 4.25 -16.47 1.88
N LEU A 30 4.80 -15.61 1.01
CA LEU A 30 4.00 -14.72 0.16
C LEU A 30 3.11 -15.55 -0.77
N THR A 31 1.86 -15.14 -0.90
CA THR A 31 0.95 -15.60 -1.95
C THR A 31 1.46 -15.17 -3.33
N GLU A 32 0.98 -15.80 -4.40
CA GLU A 32 1.35 -15.39 -5.77
C GLU A 32 0.92 -13.95 -6.07
N ALA A 33 -0.23 -13.50 -5.55
CA ALA A 33 -0.68 -12.12 -5.67
C ALA A 33 0.29 -11.14 -4.99
N GLU A 34 0.73 -11.43 -3.77
CA GLU A 34 1.73 -10.62 -3.05
C GLU A 34 3.08 -10.60 -3.77
N LYS A 35 3.52 -11.74 -4.33
CA LYS A 35 4.75 -11.80 -5.13
C LYS A 35 4.67 -10.89 -6.36
N ILE A 36 3.55 -10.96 -7.10
CA ILE A 36 3.31 -10.10 -8.27
C ILE A 36 3.29 -8.63 -7.84
N ALA A 37 2.50 -8.27 -6.83
CA ALA A 37 2.42 -6.89 -6.36
C ALA A 37 3.78 -6.34 -5.92
N ASN A 38 4.53 -7.12 -5.11
CA ASN A 38 5.84 -6.73 -4.61
C ASN A 38 6.88 -6.59 -5.73
N ALA A 39 6.85 -7.45 -6.75
CA ALA A 39 7.69 -7.32 -7.94
C ALA A 39 7.44 -6.00 -8.71
N HIS A 40 6.24 -5.43 -8.58
CA HIS A 40 5.87 -4.12 -9.13
C HIS A 40 6.03 -2.95 -8.14
N GLY A 41 6.68 -3.18 -6.98
CA GLY A 41 7.02 -2.12 -6.03
C GLY A 41 5.98 -1.85 -4.94
N TYR A 42 5.00 -2.74 -4.76
CA TYR A 42 3.93 -2.59 -3.76
C TYR A 42 4.44 -2.34 -2.33
N GLU A 43 5.56 -2.96 -1.94
CA GLU A 43 6.15 -2.78 -0.60
C GLU A 43 6.48 -1.31 -0.27
N ASN A 44 6.72 -0.48 -1.29
CA ASN A 44 7.03 0.93 -1.14
C ASN A 44 5.80 1.84 -1.26
N TRP A 45 4.60 1.27 -1.47
CA TRP A 45 3.39 2.05 -1.74
C TRP A 45 3.07 3.07 -0.64
N ASN A 46 3.31 2.74 0.63
CA ASN A 46 3.08 3.66 1.75
C ASN A 46 3.93 4.96 1.69
N GLN A 47 5.03 4.95 0.94
CA GLN A 47 5.91 6.09 0.76
C GLN A 47 5.42 7.03 -0.34
N VAL A 48 4.58 6.53 -1.26
CA VAL A 48 4.06 7.28 -2.42
C VAL A 48 3.29 8.52 -1.95
N LYS A 49 3.76 9.69 -2.37
CA LYS A 49 3.09 10.98 -2.11
C LYS A 49 2.15 11.36 -3.24
N THR A 50 2.54 11.06 -4.46
CA THR A 50 1.82 11.39 -5.69
C THR A 50 2.01 10.26 -6.70
N PHE A 51 0.93 9.90 -7.39
CA PHE A 51 0.90 8.97 -8.51
C PHE A 51 0.29 9.68 -9.71
N ALA A 52 1.07 9.84 -10.78
CA ALA A 52 0.63 10.51 -11.99
C ALA A 52 0.68 9.55 -13.18
N PHE A 53 -0.38 9.52 -13.97
CA PHE A 53 -0.49 8.62 -15.12
C PHE A 53 -1.44 9.20 -16.17
N THR A 54 -1.27 8.78 -17.43
CA THR A 54 -2.18 9.12 -18.51
C THR A 54 -2.84 7.84 -19.01
N PHE A 55 -4.16 7.87 -19.20
CA PHE A 55 -4.93 6.72 -19.64
C PHE A 55 -5.73 7.02 -20.90
N GLY A 56 -5.69 6.07 -21.85
CA GLY A 56 -6.28 6.22 -23.18
C GLY A 56 -5.50 7.17 -24.07
N GLY A 57 -6.22 7.85 -24.98
CA GLY A 57 -5.63 8.69 -26.02
C GLY A 57 -5.47 7.97 -27.34
N ASN A 58 -5.03 8.72 -28.35
CA ASN A 58 -4.75 8.26 -29.69
C ASN A 58 -3.28 7.84 -29.81
N TYR A 59 -3.01 6.87 -30.68
CA TYR A 59 -1.65 6.41 -30.98
C TYR A 59 -0.76 7.57 -31.48
N ASP A 60 -1.31 8.43 -32.33
CA ASP A 60 -0.60 9.56 -32.93
C ASP A 60 -0.40 10.74 -31.96
N GLU A 61 -1.20 10.80 -30.89
CA GLU A 61 -1.16 11.87 -29.89
C GLU A 61 -1.17 11.28 -28.47
N PRO A 62 -0.02 10.83 -27.95
CA PRO A 62 0.05 10.14 -26.65
C PRO A 62 -0.50 10.93 -25.45
N ASN A 63 -0.53 12.27 -25.56
CA ASN A 63 -1.04 13.17 -24.51
C ASN A 63 -2.53 13.52 -24.66
N SER A 64 -3.22 12.98 -25.67
CA SER A 64 -4.66 13.20 -25.87
C SER A 64 -5.54 12.44 -24.85
N GLY A 65 -4.93 11.55 -24.05
CA GLY A 65 -5.62 10.80 -23.01
C GLY A 65 -6.04 11.62 -21.80
N ARG A 66 -6.64 10.95 -20.82
CA ARG A 66 -6.95 11.53 -19.51
C ARG A 66 -5.70 11.47 -18.65
N SER A 67 -5.15 12.63 -18.30
CA SER A 67 -4.02 12.74 -17.39
C SER A 67 -4.54 12.88 -15.96
N TRP A 68 -4.10 12.00 -15.08
CA TRP A 68 -4.47 11.97 -13.67
C TRP A 68 -3.26 12.27 -12.81
N VAL A 69 -3.46 13.09 -11.77
CA VAL A 69 -2.52 13.24 -10.66
C VAL A 69 -3.28 12.90 -9.38
N TRP A 70 -2.84 11.87 -8.68
CA TRP A 70 -3.46 11.39 -7.44
C TRP A 70 -2.50 11.51 -6.27
N ASN A 71 -2.94 12.14 -5.19
CA ASN A 71 -2.24 12.19 -3.91
C ASN A 71 -2.91 11.21 -2.93
N PRO A 72 -2.46 9.94 -2.85
CA PRO A 72 -3.14 8.89 -2.08
C PRO A 72 -3.27 9.18 -0.58
N LYS A 73 -2.39 10.01 -0.02
CA LYS A 73 -2.40 10.36 1.41
C LYS A 73 -3.47 11.37 1.78
N THR A 74 -3.84 12.25 0.85
CA THR A 74 -4.84 13.30 1.07
C THR A 74 -6.14 13.03 0.35
N ASN A 75 -6.17 12.02 -0.53
CA ASN A 75 -7.28 11.72 -1.44
C ASN A 75 -7.59 12.84 -2.45
N ASP A 76 -6.62 13.71 -2.75
CA ASP A 76 -6.78 14.70 -3.82
C ASP A 76 -6.54 14.05 -5.18
N VAL A 77 -7.42 14.34 -6.13
CA VAL A 77 -7.31 13.91 -7.52
C VAL A 77 -7.44 15.11 -8.44
N THR A 78 -6.54 15.19 -9.42
CA THR A 78 -6.58 16.16 -10.52
C THR A 78 -6.72 15.42 -11.84
N LEU A 79 -7.67 15.84 -12.66
CA LEU A 79 -7.86 15.40 -14.03
C LEU A 79 -7.50 16.53 -14.97
N THR A 80 -6.62 16.26 -15.93
CA THR A 80 -6.40 17.09 -17.11
C THR A 80 -6.80 16.32 -18.37
N ARG A 81 -7.65 16.90 -19.20
CA ARG A 81 -8.07 16.35 -20.49
C ARG A 81 -8.41 17.49 -21.44
N GLU A 82 -7.96 17.41 -22.70
CA GLU A 82 -8.27 18.40 -23.74
C GLU A 82 -7.91 19.85 -23.33
N GLY A 83 -6.87 20.01 -22.51
CA GLY A 83 -6.43 21.30 -21.98
C GLY A 83 -7.20 21.81 -20.76
N GLU A 84 -8.32 21.18 -20.41
CA GLU A 84 -9.10 21.50 -19.21
C GLU A 84 -8.59 20.74 -18.00
N THR A 85 -8.52 21.41 -16.85
CA THR A 85 -8.10 20.80 -15.58
C THR A 85 -9.19 20.97 -14.53
N SER A 86 -9.52 19.87 -13.86
CA SER A 86 -10.43 19.83 -12.71
C SER A 86 -9.79 19.10 -11.55
N SER A 87 -10.16 19.46 -10.33
CA SER A 87 -9.61 18.84 -9.12
C SER A 87 -10.71 18.64 -8.08
N TYR A 88 -10.62 17.55 -7.34
CA TYR A 88 -11.55 17.23 -6.28
C TYR A 88 -10.88 16.36 -5.22
N ASN A 89 -11.44 16.36 -4.01
CA ASN A 89 -11.01 15.48 -2.93
C ASN A 89 -12.01 14.32 -2.79
N ARG A 90 -11.54 13.08 -2.80
CA ARG A 90 -12.43 11.90 -2.77
C ARG A 90 -13.19 11.75 -1.44
N ASN A 91 -12.78 12.44 -0.38
CA ASN A 91 -13.51 12.46 0.89
C ASN A 91 -14.66 13.48 0.90
N SER A 92 -14.73 14.39 -0.08
CA SER A 92 -15.79 15.41 -0.19
C SER A 92 -16.05 15.75 -1.65
N MET A 93 -17.10 15.16 -2.22
CA MET A 93 -17.39 15.24 -3.65
C MET A 93 -18.80 15.77 -3.91
N ASP A 94 -18.91 16.71 -4.85
CA ASP A 94 -20.17 17.10 -5.47
C ASP A 94 -20.55 16.14 -6.62
N SER A 95 -21.66 16.41 -7.30
CA SER A 95 -22.15 15.55 -8.39
C SER A 95 -21.24 15.53 -9.61
N ILE A 96 -20.47 16.59 -9.85
CA ILE A 96 -19.50 16.69 -10.96
C ILE A 96 -18.27 15.86 -10.62
N ALA A 97 -17.74 16.02 -9.41
CA ALA A 97 -16.63 15.24 -8.89
C ALA A 97 -16.93 13.74 -8.88
N ILE A 98 -18.14 13.32 -8.49
CA ILE A 98 -18.55 11.91 -8.55
C ILE A 98 -18.45 11.35 -9.98
N ARG A 99 -18.83 12.12 -11.00
CA ARG A 99 -18.73 11.67 -12.39
C ARG A 99 -17.28 11.46 -12.79
N SER A 100 -16.39 12.39 -12.44
CA SER A 100 -14.96 12.28 -12.70
C SER A 100 -14.33 11.12 -11.91
N ASP A 101 -14.73 10.91 -10.65
CA ASP A 101 -14.18 9.85 -9.80
C ASP A 101 -14.48 8.45 -10.32
N ARG A 102 -15.64 8.25 -10.94
CA ARG A 102 -15.95 6.97 -11.60
C ARG A 102 -14.95 6.64 -12.72
N ALA A 103 -14.53 7.64 -13.50
CA ALA A 103 -13.51 7.45 -14.53
C ALA A 103 -12.13 7.23 -13.90
N PHE A 104 -11.78 7.99 -12.86
CA PHE A 104 -10.54 7.82 -12.11
C PHE A 104 -10.39 6.40 -11.54
N ILE A 105 -11.45 5.85 -10.93
CA ILE A 105 -11.46 4.49 -10.37
C ILE A 105 -11.12 3.46 -11.46
N ASN A 106 -11.79 3.54 -12.63
CA ASN A 106 -11.52 2.65 -13.76
C ASN A 106 -10.08 2.79 -14.26
N ASP A 107 -9.63 4.01 -14.50
CA ASP A 107 -8.33 4.25 -15.10
C ASP A 107 -7.19 3.87 -14.13
N LYS A 108 -7.34 4.15 -12.83
CA LYS A 108 -6.43 3.73 -11.75
C LYS A 108 -6.37 2.20 -11.65
N PHE A 109 -7.50 1.51 -11.76
CA PHE A 109 -7.55 0.04 -11.73
C PHE A 109 -6.61 -0.54 -12.79
N TRP A 110 -6.73 -0.08 -14.04
CA TRP A 110 -5.87 -0.52 -15.14
C TRP A 110 -4.41 -0.07 -15.01
N ALA A 111 -4.16 1.13 -14.47
CA ALA A 111 -2.81 1.63 -14.26
C ALA A 111 -2.05 0.86 -13.15
N LEU A 112 -2.76 0.24 -12.21
CA LEU A 112 -2.21 -0.41 -11.02
C LEU A 112 -2.72 -1.85 -10.87
N ILE A 113 -2.91 -2.59 -11.97
CA ILE A 113 -3.39 -3.99 -11.96
C ILE A 113 -2.64 -4.87 -10.94
N PRO A 114 -1.30 -4.88 -10.89
CA PRO A 114 -0.58 -5.73 -9.94
C PRO A 114 -0.91 -5.41 -8.48
N PHE A 115 -1.29 -4.16 -8.18
CA PHE A 115 -1.61 -3.70 -6.84
C PHE A 115 -3.07 -4.00 -6.51
N GLN A 116 -3.97 -4.03 -7.51
CA GLN A 116 -5.36 -4.43 -7.30
C GLN A 116 -5.45 -5.87 -6.78
N LEU A 117 -4.53 -6.76 -7.18
CA LEU A 117 -4.48 -8.16 -6.71
C LEU A 117 -4.39 -8.31 -5.17
N VAL A 118 -3.89 -7.28 -4.48
CA VAL A 118 -3.75 -7.26 -3.02
C VAL A 118 -4.63 -6.20 -2.33
N TRP A 119 -5.16 -5.23 -3.07
CA TRP A 119 -6.12 -4.25 -2.54
C TRP A 119 -7.57 -4.72 -2.59
N ASP A 120 -7.93 -5.43 -3.65
CA ASP A 120 -9.28 -5.93 -3.83
C ASP A 120 -9.39 -7.27 -3.10
N GLU A 121 -9.79 -7.20 -1.82
CA GLU A 121 -10.26 -8.40 -1.13
C GLU A 121 -11.58 -8.82 -1.82
N GLY A 122 -11.54 -9.96 -2.51
CA GLY A 122 -12.73 -10.54 -3.13
C GLY A 122 -13.84 -10.66 -2.09
N THR A 123 -14.97 -10.00 -2.34
CA THR A 123 -16.18 -10.05 -1.52
C THR A 123 -16.67 -11.47 -1.29
#